data_AF-A0A0D1ZN27-F1
#
_entry.id   AF-A0A0D1ZN27-F1
#
_cell.length_a   1.000
_cell.length_b   1.000
_cell.length_c   1.000
_cell.angle_alpha   90.00
_cell.angle_beta   90.00
_cell.angle_gamma   90.00
#
_symmetry.space_group_name_H-M   'P 1'
#
loop_
_entity.id
_entity.type
_entity.pdbx_description
1 polymer ?
#
loop_
_entity_poly.entity_id
_entity_poly.type
_entity_poly.pdbx_seq_one_letter_code
_entity_poly.pdbx_strand_id
1 'polypeptide(L)'
;MSSTANEIVEPKARKACINCRRQKMKCRPGDDSACRRCLRAGVPCIFVPRANAAGIGIPSIQPTTTETTLGFSILHRLQKIEDLLGISESATPDDASDAVSNGDPDVLPQNTFWNAVAVLRNLAPARVTPAVWERGTIMSLWSSFHERMPGLHFMPSRQVFTSPCPLLLSSMLYCSSIRGPDDISRLAPQYFTVLCRAMAQLSIPDSKVSQVPRQASAAEEWAFQTILAIVLAGLLCEATTRETGIWIAIAYRLMLDHCPPWVDERSREWRKLFSGVQIVDLEHASIHLACPVIPASAPLQKLQAPASDQLSRLSRIMHAGLTHFTGRGLPTIWSCFALEPSRLDSSGLTFSGTDAAVIRDWARQLDDWLVEFSGSNQDSPEDRALVFRQYILHRLMVLSIYHPARGCNLYSRTMSPRDQSELLLSARAALQLHANDKTIWSNWDLVMISWAALIVTQGLEAGFGQENDLEHIKNHIGVLRQIHEPVPGLRARLIARLEPGLEQINFRDAQFQQQHTQAENIPLAFDSSWEIFDQNSLQQLALPSWSVSGQMLPLT
;
A
#
# COMPACT_ATOMS: atom_id res chain seq x y z
N MET A 1 -25.71 67.39 -44.28
CA MET A 1 -24.57 67.26 -43.36
C MET A 1 -24.54 65.84 -42.82
N SER A 2 -23.33 65.30 -42.68
CA SER A 2 -22.94 64.00 -42.12
C SER A 2 -23.14 62.77 -43.00
N SER A 3 -22.08 62.51 -43.77
CA SER A 3 -21.59 61.17 -44.06
C SER A 3 -21.10 60.49 -42.78
N THR A 4 -21.41 59.22 -42.57
CA THR A 4 -20.61 58.33 -41.72
C THR A 4 -20.60 56.93 -42.30
N ALA A 5 -19.38 56.40 -42.35
CA ALA A 5 -18.94 55.21 -43.03
C ALA A 5 -19.64 53.93 -42.56
N ASN A 6 -19.90 53.04 -43.51
CA ASN A 6 -20.23 51.65 -43.25
C ASN A 6 -18.93 50.95 -42.80
N GLU A 7 -18.76 50.74 -41.49
CA GLU A 7 -17.66 49.94 -40.94
C GLU A 7 -17.80 48.49 -41.41
N ILE A 8 -16.92 48.10 -42.33
CA ILE A 8 -16.70 46.69 -42.69
C ILE A 8 -16.02 46.05 -41.47
N VAL A 9 -16.78 45.29 -40.70
CA VAL A 9 -16.27 44.48 -39.59
C VAL A 9 -15.30 43.43 -40.14
N GLU A 10 -14.00 43.65 -39.96
CA GLU A 10 -12.96 42.69 -40.28
C GLU A 10 -13.17 41.38 -39.50
N PRO A 11 -13.18 40.20 -40.15
CA PRO A 11 -13.28 38.94 -39.44
C PRO A 11 -12.03 38.70 -38.57
N LYS A 12 -12.26 38.59 -37.25
CA LYS A 12 -11.27 38.30 -36.19
C LYS A 12 -10.20 37.29 -36.63
N ALA A 13 -8.95 37.61 -36.27
CA ALA A 13 -7.70 36.99 -36.69
C ALA A 13 -7.73 35.45 -36.83
N ARG A 14 -7.66 34.98 -38.08
CA ARG A 14 -7.47 33.56 -38.43
C ARG A 14 -6.03 33.12 -38.08
N LYS A 15 -5.91 31.93 -37.46
CA LYS A 15 -4.65 31.29 -37.02
C LYS A 15 -3.56 31.36 -38.11
N ALA A 16 -2.29 31.57 -37.75
CA ALA A 16 -1.18 31.58 -38.72
C ALA A 16 -0.84 30.17 -39.23
N CYS A 17 -0.51 30.04 -40.53
CA CYS A 17 -0.02 28.78 -41.12
C CYS A 17 1.34 28.38 -40.55
N ILE A 18 1.73 27.10 -40.72
CA ILE A 18 3.00 26.54 -40.19
C ILE A 18 4.21 27.35 -40.66
N ASN A 19 4.27 27.72 -41.95
CA ASN A 19 5.43 28.41 -42.52
C ASN A 19 5.61 29.81 -41.92
N CYS A 20 4.53 30.58 -41.78
CA CYS A 20 4.58 31.89 -41.13
C CYS A 20 4.92 31.77 -39.64
N ARG A 21 4.43 30.71 -38.97
CA ARG A 21 4.72 30.45 -37.56
C ARG A 21 6.19 30.10 -37.31
N ARG A 22 6.76 29.21 -38.14
CA ARG A 22 8.17 28.81 -38.08
C ARG A 22 9.11 30.00 -38.24
N GLN A 23 8.73 30.93 -39.12
CA GLN A 23 9.51 32.15 -39.36
C GLN A 23 9.18 33.30 -38.40
N LYS A 24 8.22 33.12 -37.47
CA LYS A 24 7.70 34.18 -36.57
C LYS A 24 7.21 35.44 -37.30
N MET A 25 6.57 35.27 -38.46
CA MET A 25 6.09 36.36 -39.30
C MET A 25 4.56 36.41 -39.36
N LYS A 26 3.99 37.60 -39.64
CA LYS A 26 2.53 37.80 -39.75
C LYS A 26 1.96 37.05 -40.95
N CYS A 27 1.00 36.14 -40.70
CA CYS A 27 0.27 35.41 -41.74
C CYS A 27 -0.92 36.26 -42.23
N ARG A 28 -0.92 36.64 -43.51
CA ARG A 28 -2.02 37.40 -44.13
C ARG A 28 -2.83 36.47 -45.03
N PRO A 29 -4.15 36.29 -44.81
CA PRO A 29 -4.98 35.46 -45.68
C PRO A 29 -4.92 35.99 -47.13
N GLY A 30 -4.79 35.05 -48.07
CA GLY A 30 -4.99 35.29 -49.50
C GLY A 30 -6.35 34.75 -49.92
N ASP A 31 -6.67 34.84 -51.21
CA ASP A 31 -8.07 34.80 -51.63
C ASP A 31 -8.75 33.44 -51.49
N ASP A 32 -8.09 32.27 -51.59
CA ASP A 32 -8.88 31.01 -51.53
C ASP A 32 -8.22 29.71 -51.00
N SER A 33 -7.01 29.74 -50.40
CA SER A 33 -6.48 28.58 -49.63
C SER A 33 -5.08 28.80 -49.06
N ALA A 34 -4.31 29.72 -49.63
CA ALA A 34 -2.96 30.04 -49.19
C ALA A 34 -2.83 31.47 -48.68
N CYS A 35 -1.95 31.68 -47.69
CA CYS A 35 -1.57 33.03 -47.29
C CYS A 35 -0.77 33.69 -48.43
N ARG A 36 -0.85 35.03 -48.56
CA ARG A 36 -0.18 35.77 -49.65
C ARG A 36 1.31 35.44 -49.80
N ARG A 37 1.98 35.12 -48.69
CA ARG A 37 3.41 34.76 -48.68
C ARG A 37 3.66 33.36 -49.22
N CYS A 38 2.91 32.36 -48.75
CA CYS A 38 3.04 30.99 -49.26
C CYS A 38 2.70 30.94 -50.75
N LEU A 39 1.71 31.71 -51.19
CA LEU A 39 1.35 31.84 -52.60
C LEU A 39 2.51 32.41 -53.45
N ARG A 40 3.11 33.53 -53.01
CA ARG A 40 4.27 34.13 -53.73
C ARG A 40 5.50 33.26 -53.74
N ALA A 41 5.73 32.50 -52.67
CA ALA A 41 6.88 31.62 -52.56
C ALA A 41 6.66 30.26 -53.25
N GLY A 42 5.48 30.00 -53.82
CA GLY A 42 5.16 28.72 -54.46
C GLY A 42 5.19 27.53 -53.50
N VAL A 43 5.00 27.76 -52.19
CA VAL A 43 5.06 26.71 -51.15
C VAL A 43 3.67 26.39 -50.59
N PRO A 44 3.43 25.13 -50.17
CA PRO A 44 2.14 24.73 -49.62
C PRO A 44 1.83 25.50 -48.32
N CYS A 45 0.59 25.99 -48.20
CA CYS A 45 0.13 26.75 -47.04
C CYS A 45 -0.72 25.88 -46.12
N ILE A 46 -0.09 25.28 -45.10
CA ILE A 46 -0.75 24.29 -44.23
C ILE A 46 -1.16 24.92 -42.90
N PHE A 47 -2.41 24.73 -42.52
CA PHE A 47 -2.96 25.07 -41.20
C PHE A 47 -3.23 23.78 -40.43
N VAL A 48 -2.54 23.58 -39.30
CA VAL A 48 -2.76 22.41 -38.44
C VAL A 48 -3.51 22.83 -37.17
N PRO A 49 -4.65 22.21 -36.85
CA PRO A 49 -5.32 22.39 -35.56
C PRO A 49 -4.38 22.00 -34.42
N ARG A 50 -4.36 22.75 -33.31
CA ARG A 50 -3.72 22.24 -32.09
C ARG A 50 -4.47 20.98 -31.65
N ALA A 51 -3.76 19.99 -31.11
CA ALA A 51 -4.28 18.69 -30.67
C ALA A 51 -5.47 18.71 -29.69
N ASN A 52 -5.92 19.89 -29.22
CA ASN A 52 -7.03 20.06 -28.28
C ASN A 52 -8.19 20.88 -28.88
N ALA A 53 -8.41 20.82 -30.19
CA ALA A 53 -9.52 21.50 -30.87
C ALA A 53 -10.38 20.52 -31.67
N ALA A 54 -10.92 19.49 -31.00
CA ALA A 54 -12.09 18.78 -31.49
C ALA A 54 -13.32 19.55 -30.99
N GLY A 55 -13.98 20.27 -31.89
CA GLY A 55 -15.15 21.07 -31.56
C GLY A 55 -15.14 22.37 -32.34
N ILE A 56 -15.62 22.31 -33.59
CA ILE A 56 -16.41 23.32 -34.31
C ILE A 56 -16.58 22.77 -35.74
N GLY A 57 -17.85 22.62 -36.14
CA GLY A 57 -18.30 21.82 -37.28
C GLY A 57 -17.65 22.17 -38.62
N ILE A 58 -17.36 21.11 -39.37
CA ILE A 58 -17.05 21.14 -40.80
C ILE A 58 -18.32 20.67 -41.52
N PRO A 59 -18.88 21.44 -42.47
CA PRO A 59 -19.92 20.93 -43.35
C PRO A 59 -19.31 19.93 -44.34
N SER A 60 -19.88 18.72 -44.33
CA SER A 60 -19.99 17.75 -45.42
C SER A 60 -18.81 17.62 -46.40
N ILE A 61 -17.97 16.60 -46.17
CA ILE A 61 -17.29 15.89 -47.25
C ILE A 61 -17.96 14.51 -47.32
N GLN A 62 -18.45 14.13 -48.51
CA GLN A 62 -19.19 12.89 -48.74
C GLN A 62 -18.32 11.66 -48.39
N PRO A 63 -18.87 10.63 -47.72
CA PRO A 63 -18.09 9.47 -47.32
C PRO A 63 -17.84 8.55 -48.52
N THR A 64 -16.57 8.30 -48.83
CA THR A 64 -16.15 7.18 -49.67
C THR A 64 -16.35 5.86 -48.90
N THR A 65 -16.73 4.80 -49.61
CA THR A 65 -17.08 3.44 -49.15
C THR A 65 -16.05 2.73 -48.25
N THR A 66 -14.86 3.32 -48.05
CA THR A 66 -13.81 2.85 -47.13
C THR A 66 -13.99 3.33 -45.68
N GLU A 67 -14.76 4.39 -45.43
CA GLU A 67 -14.98 4.91 -44.06
C GLU A 67 -16.00 4.08 -43.27
N THR A 68 -16.95 3.45 -43.96
CA THR A 68 -17.97 2.59 -43.34
C THR A 68 -17.38 1.26 -42.85
N THR A 69 -16.41 0.69 -43.55
CA THR A 69 -15.71 -0.54 -43.13
C THR A 69 -14.75 -0.30 -41.97
N LEU A 70 -14.06 0.85 -41.97
CA LEU A 70 -13.24 1.26 -40.83
C LEU A 70 -14.10 1.57 -39.61
N GLY A 71 -15.21 2.29 -39.78
CA GLY A 71 -16.18 2.56 -38.71
C GLY A 71 -16.73 1.28 -38.10
N PHE A 72 -17.13 0.31 -38.93
CA PHE A 72 -17.61 -0.99 -38.46
C PHE A 72 -16.51 -1.78 -37.72
N SER A 73 -15.29 -1.79 -38.24
CA SER A 73 -14.15 -2.46 -37.57
C SER A 73 -13.78 -1.81 -36.24
N ILE A 74 -13.90 -0.48 -36.13
CA ILE A 74 -13.64 0.25 -34.89
C ILE A 74 -14.74 -0.03 -33.87
N LEU A 75 -16.00 0.05 -34.28
CA LEU A 75 -17.16 -0.25 -33.42
C LEU A 75 -17.14 -1.70 -32.92
N HIS A 76 -16.83 -2.66 -33.78
CA HIS A 76 -16.73 -4.07 -33.38
C HIS A 76 -15.55 -4.33 -32.42
N ARG A 77 -14.42 -3.61 -32.59
CA ARG A 77 -13.30 -3.69 -31.64
C ARG A 77 -13.63 -3.03 -30.32
N LEU A 78 -14.32 -1.88 -30.35
CA LEU A 78 -14.82 -1.21 -29.16
C LEU A 78 -15.80 -2.09 -28.40
N GLN A 79 -16.75 -2.73 -29.09
CA GLN A 79 -17.70 -3.66 -28.48
C GLN A 79 -16.98 -4.85 -27.82
N LYS A 80 -15.99 -5.46 -28.46
CA LYS A 80 -15.15 -6.49 -27.82
C LYS A 80 -14.40 -5.97 -26.58
N ILE A 81 -13.93 -4.73 -26.61
CA ILE A 81 -13.25 -4.10 -25.47
C ILE A 81 -14.25 -3.81 -24.35
N GLU A 82 -15.45 -3.32 -24.68
CA GLU A 82 -16.56 -3.06 -23.75
C GLU A 82 -17.04 -4.36 -23.10
N ASP A 83 -17.18 -5.45 -23.85
CA ASP A 83 -17.51 -6.79 -23.34
C ASP A 83 -16.42 -7.31 -22.38
N LEU A 84 -15.14 -7.12 -22.72
CA LEU A 84 -14.01 -7.49 -21.85
C LEU A 84 -13.93 -6.63 -20.59
N LEU A 85 -14.36 -5.38 -20.66
CA LEU A 85 -14.38 -4.44 -19.54
C LEU A 85 -15.66 -4.53 -18.69
N GLY A 86 -16.72 -5.17 -19.22
CA GLY A 86 -18.04 -5.31 -18.60
C GLY A 86 -18.93 -4.07 -18.75
N ILE A 87 -18.78 -3.32 -19.85
CA ILE A 87 -19.45 -2.02 -20.10
C ILE A 87 -20.71 -2.19 -20.97
N SER A 88 -20.87 -3.32 -21.67
CA SER A 88 -22.05 -3.55 -22.52
C SER A 88 -23.34 -3.66 -21.72
N GLU A 89 -24.25 -2.70 -21.94
CA GLU A 89 -25.63 -2.74 -21.45
C GLU A 89 -26.44 -3.81 -22.20
N SER A 90 -26.74 -4.92 -21.52
CA SER A 90 -27.91 -5.73 -21.86
C SER A 90 -28.43 -6.50 -20.64
N ALA A 91 -29.50 -5.98 -20.01
CA ALA A 91 -30.74 -6.72 -19.83
C ALA A 91 -31.79 -5.84 -19.12
N THR A 92 -32.97 -5.80 -19.73
CA THR A 92 -34.24 -5.24 -19.27
C THR A 92 -34.67 -5.77 -17.88
N PRO A 93 -35.45 -4.99 -17.10
CA PRO A 93 -35.98 -5.44 -15.82
C PRO A 93 -37.20 -6.34 -16.07
N ASP A 94 -37.05 -7.64 -15.86
CA ASP A 94 -38.19 -8.57 -15.77
C ASP A 94 -38.65 -8.73 -14.31
N ASP A 95 -39.96 -8.94 -14.22
CA ASP A 95 -40.87 -8.76 -13.09
C ASP A 95 -40.45 -9.27 -11.70
N ALA A 96 -40.85 -8.47 -10.71
CA ALA A 96 -40.93 -8.84 -9.32
C ALA A 96 -42.01 -9.92 -9.10
N SER A 97 -41.64 -11.01 -8.43
CA SER A 97 -42.59 -11.88 -7.73
C SER A 97 -42.27 -11.87 -6.25
N ASP A 98 -43.15 -11.22 -5.49
CA ASP A 98 -43.25 -11.26 -4.04
C ASP A 98 -43.37 -12.70 -3.52
N ALA A 99 -42.59 -13.02 -2.48
CA ALA A 99 -42.90 -14.13 -1.57
C ALA A 99 -42.59 -13.70 -0.14
N VAL A 100 -43.66 -13.39 0.58
CA VAL A 100 -43.70 -13.06 2.01
C VAL A 100 -43.82 -14.35 2.83
N SER A 101 -42.91 -14.55 3.78
CA SER A 101 -43.05 -15.34 5.02
C SER A 101 -41.68 -15.37 5.70
N ASN A 102 -41.48 -15.33 7.01
CA ASN A 102 -42.28 -15.13 8.22
C ASN A 102 -41.23 -14.86 9.33
N GLY A 103 -41.57 -14.11 10.37
CA GLY A 103 -40.61 -13.47 11.27
C GLY A 103 -39.83 -14.38 12.22
N ASP A 104 -38.63 -13.89 12.58
CA ASP A 104 -37.96 -14.14 13.86
C ASP A 104 -37.24 -12.83 14.29
N PRO A 105 -37.18 -12.45 15.58
CA PRO A 105 -36.80 -11.12 16.01
C PRO A 105 -35.29 -11.05 16.28
N ASP A 106 -34.51 -10.74 15.26
CA ASP A 106 -33.16 -10.16 15.42
C ASP A 106 -32.82 -9.32 14.18
N VAL A 107 -33.50 -8.16 14.10
CA VAL A 107 -33.37 -7.24 12.97
C VAL A 107 -32.19 -6.31 13.24
N LEU A 108 -30.98 -6.78 12.93
CA LEU A 108 -29.98 -5.89 12.31
C LEU A 108 -30.67 -5.11 11.18
N PRO A 109 -30.21 -3.93 10.76
CA PRO A 109 -30.71 -3.30 9.54
C PRO A 109 -30.29 -4.15 8.32
N GLN A 110 -30.88 -5.34 8.14
CA GLN A 110 -30.53 -6.33 7.14
C GLN A 110 -30.59 -5.74 5.73
N ASN A 111 -31.44 -4.73 5.54
CA ASN A 111 -31.58 -4.05 4.27
C ASN A 111 -30.30 -3.31 3.84
N THR A 112 -29.63 -2.56 4.71
CA THR A 112 -28.45 -1.75 4.32
C THR A 112 -27.22 -2.61 4.01
N PHE A 113 -26.98 -3.67 4.79
CA PHE A 113 -25.90 -4.64 4.52
C PHE A 113 -26.08 -5.32 3.16
N TRP A 114 -27.27 -5.87 2.88
CA TRP A 114 -27.53 -6.55 1.62
C TRP A 114 -27.63 -5.57 0.44
N ASN A 115 -27.98 -4.30 0.67
CA ASN A 115 -27.87 -3.25 -0.34
C ASN A 115 -26.40 -3.02 -0.75
N ALA A 116 -25.47 -3.01 0.20
CA ALA A 116 -24.04 -2.93 -0.11
C ALA A 116 -23.57 -4.14 -0.93
N VAL A 117 -24.01 -5.36 -0.59
CA VAL A 117 -23.75 -6.56 -1.39
C VAL A 117 -24.32 -6.44 -2.81
N ALA A 118 -25.55 -5.96 -2.95
CA ALA A 118 -26.18 -5.77 -4.26
C ALA A 118 -25.41 -4.78 -5.14
N VAL A 119 -24.93 -3.67 -4.55
CA VAL A 119 -24.06 -2.71 -5.25
C VAL A 119 -22.77 -3.38 -5.71
N LEU A 120 -22.08 -4.12 -4.84
CA LEU A 120 -20.85 -4.83 -5.19
C LEU A 120 -21.06 -5.88 -6.28
N ARG A 121 -22.16 -6.65 -6.20
CA ARG A 121 -22.51 -7.67 -7.19
C ARG A 121 -22.74 -7.06 -8.57
N ASN A 122 -23.43 -5.92 -8.64
CA ASN A 122 -23.67 -5.21 -9.90
C ASN A 122 -22.41 -4.62 -10.53
N LEU A 123 -21.37 -4.35 -9.73
CA LEU A 123 -20.08 -3.84 -10.19
C LEU A 123 -19.09 -4.95 -10.55
N ALA A 124 -19.38 -6.18 -10.16
CA ALA A 124 -18.47 -7.29 -10.34
C ALA A 124 -18.39 -7.70 -11.82
N PRO A 125 -17.18 -7.93 -12.35
CA PRO A 125 -17.03 -8.40 -13.72
C PRO A 125 -17.54 -9.84 -13.84
N ALA A 126 -17.95 -10.24 -15.05
CA ALA A 126 -18.51 -11.57 -15.35
C ALA A 126 -17.60 -12.75 -14.94
N ARG A 127 -16.30 -12.52 -14.74
CA ARG A 127 -15.33 -13.52 -14.26
C ARG A 127 -15.48 -13.89 -12.78
N VAL A 128 -16.20 -13.10 -11.99
CA VAL A 128 -16.45 -13.41 -10.56
C VAL A 128 -17.53 -14.48 -10.49
N THR A 129 -17.21 -15.60 -9.85
CA THR A 129 -18.10 -16.75 -9.77
C THR A 129 -19.28 -16.47 -8.83
N PRO A 130 -20.43 -17.15 -9.05
CA PRO A 130 -21.59 -17.02 -8.17
C PRO A 130 -21.31 -17.36 -6.70
N ALA A 131 -20.33 -18.23 -6.43
CA ALA A 131 -19.96 -18.67 -5.07
C ALA A 131 -19.57 -17.51 -4.14
N VAL A 132 -18.97 -16.45 -4.68
CA VAL A 132 -18.59 -15.23 -3.94
C VAL A 132 -19.82 -14.48 -3.38
N TRP A 133 -20.98 -14.69 -4.01
CA TRP A 133 -22.24 -14.02 -3.67
C TRP A 133 -23.18 -14.89 -2.82
N GLU A 134 -22.73 -16.08 -2.41
CA GLU A 134 -23.52 -16.95 -1.56
C GLU A 134 -23.76 -16.31 -0.19
N ARG A 135 -25.02 -16.34 0.25
CA ARG A 135 -25.45 -15.66 1.48
C ARG A 135 -24.68 -16.15 2.71
N GLY A 136 -24.50 -17.47 2.81
CA GLY A 136 -23.77 -18.12 3.91
C GLY A 136 -22.29 -17.74 3.93
N THR A 137 -21.64 -17.72 2.78
CA THR A 137 -20.23 -17.34 2.61
C THR A 137 -19.98 -15.89 3.03
N ILE A 138 -20.81 -14.96 2.54
CA ILE A 138 -20.72 -13.53 2.90
C ILE A 138 -20.91 -13.33 4.40
N MET A 139 -21.93 -13.96 5.00
CA MET A 139 -22.20 -13.84 6.43
C MET A 139 -21.09 -14.45 7.29
N SER A 140 -20.53 -15.58 6.88
CA SER A 140 -19.38 -16.21 7.56
C SER A 140 -18.15 -15.31 7.53
N LEU A 141 -17.80 -14.75 6.37
CA LEU A 141 -16.68 -13.82 6.21
C LEU A 141 -16.85 -12.54 7.02
N TRP A 142 -18.07 -12.00 7.03
CA TRP A 142 -18.44 -10.83 7.80
C TRP A 142 -18.30 -11.04 9.32
N SER A 143 -18.90 -12.11 9.84
CA SER A 143 -18.79 -12.46 11.27
C SER A 143 -17.35 -12.74 11.66
N SER A 144 -16.65 -13.50 10.82
CA SER A 144 -15.21 -13.77 10.97
C SER A 144 -14.37 -12.51 11.05
N PHE A 145 -14.69 -11.48 10.25
CA PHE A 145 -13.98 -10.21 10.32
C PHE A 145 -14.10 -9.63 11.72
N HIS A 146 -15.32 -9.53 12.24
CA HIS A 146 -15.53 -8.97 13.57
C HIS A 146 -14.90 -9.82 14.68
N GLU A 147 -14.91 -11.14 14.57
CA GLU A 147 -14.35 -12.05 15.59
C GLU A 147 -12.83 -12.07 15.60
N ARG A 148 -12.20 -12.06 14.42
CA ARG A 148 -10.77 -12.31 14.27
C ARG A 148 -9.95 -11.05 14.01
N MET A 149 -10.57 -9.92 13.68
CA MET A 149 -9.84 -8.67 13.45
C MET A 149 -9.22 -8.18 14.78
N PRO A 150 -7.90 -8.00 14.85
CA PRO A 150 -7.22 -7.43 16.00
C PRO A 150 -7.49 -5.93 16.02
N GLY A 151 -7.23 -5.33 17.16
CA GLY A 151 -7.19 -3.87 17.25
C GLY A 151 -6.20 -3.32 16.23
N LEU A 152 -6.65 -2.35 15.41
CA LEU A 152 -5.73 -1.50 14.67
C LEU A 152 -5.02 -0.64 15.71
N HIS A 153 -3.70 -0.52 15.64
CA HIS A 153 -2.95 0.19 16.71
C HIS A 153 -3.34 1.68 16.84
N PHE A 154 -3.80 2.28 15.75
CA PHE A 154 -4.38 3.63 15.75
C PHE A 154 -5.85 3.64 16.21
N MET A 155 -6.57 2.52 16.19
CA MET A 155 -7.97 2.36 16.63
C MET A 155 -8.13 1.07 17.46
N PRO A 156 -7.70 1.08 18.73
CA PRO A 156 -7.67 -0.13 19.57
C PRO A 156 -9.07 -0.60 19.99
N SER A 157 -10.07 0.29 19.96
CA SER A 157 -11.46 -0.08 20.23
C SER A 157 -12.05 -0.85 19.05
N ARG A 158 -12.62 -2.03 19.32
CA ARG A 158 -13.32 -2.85 18.32
C ARG A 158 -14.46 -2.04 17.70
N GLN A 159 -14.32 -1.70 16.43
CA GLN A 159 -15.37 -1.03 15.68
C GLN A 159 -16.35 -2.07 15.14
N VAL A 160 -17.62 -1.95 15.53
CA VAL A 160 -18.70 -2.79 15.01
C VAL A 160 -19.52 -1.95 14.03
N PHE A 161 -19.54 -2.36 12.77
CA PHE A 161 -20.22 -1.64 11.70
C PHE A 161 -21.52 -2.35 11.35
N THR A 162 -22.66 -1.91 11.86
CA THR A 162 -23.95 -2.57 11.54
C THR A 162 -24.48 -2.27 10.14
N SER A 163 -23.89 -1.30 9.43
CA SER A 163 -24.29 -0.88 8.08
C SER A 163 -23.05 -0.41 7.30
N PRO A 164 -22.25 -1.34 6.76
CA PRO A 164 -21.04 -1.01 6.02
C PRO A 164 -21.38 -0.41 4.65
N CYS A 165 -20.63 0.59 4.21
CA CYS A 165 -20.64 1.06 2.83
C CYS A 165 -20.07 -0.04 1.91
N PRO A 166 -20.39 -0.03 0.59
CA PRO A 166 -19.91 -1.05 -0.35
C PRO A 166 -18.39 -1.26 -0.29
N LEU A 167 -17.61 -0.17 -0.19
CA LEU A 167 -16.15 -0.28 -0.15
C LEU A 167 -15.67 -0.96 1.14
N LEU A 168 -16.19 -0.55 2.31
CA LEU A 168 -15.84 -1.15 3.59
C LEU A 168 -16.18 -2.64 3.62
N LEU A 169 -17.36 -3.02 3.13
CA LEU A 169 -17.76 -4.41 3.02
C LEU A 169 -16.79 -5.19 2.12
N SER A 170 -16.42 -4.66 0.94
CA SER A 170 -15.49 -5.34 0.04
C SER A 170 -14.10 -5.54 0.67
N SER A 171 -13.58 -4.55 1.41
CA SER A 171 -12.32 -4.67 2.16
C SER A 171 -12.43 -5.74 3.24
N MET A 172 -13.51 -5.76 4.02
CA MET A 172 -13.72 -6.76 5.07
C MET A 172 -13.81 -8.19 4.53
N LEU A 173 -14.56 -8.38 3.44
CA LEU A 173 -14.68 -9.68 2.78
C LEU A 173 -13.32 -10.15 2.24
N TYR A 174 -12.54 -9.27 1.62
CA TYR A 174 -11.18 -9.59 1.19
C TYR A 174 -10.28 -9.96 2.38
N CYS A 175 -10.23 -9.11 3.41
CA CYS A 175 -9.45 -9.34 4.63
C CYS A 175 -9.76 -10.68 5.31
N SER A 176 -11.04 -11.02 5.44
CA SER A 176 -11.46 -12.30 6.01
C SER A 176 -11.16 -13.47 5.09
N SER A 177 -11.33 -13.30 3.78
CA SER A 177 -11.14 -14.39 2.82
C SER A 177 -9.69 -14.83 2.74
N ILE A 178 -8.74 -13.91 2.65
CA ILE A 178 -7.31 -14.23 2.57
C ILE A 178 -6.79 -14.90 3.84
N ARG A 179 -7.49 -14.76 4.97
CA ARG A 179 -7.18 -15.37 6.28
C ARG A 179 -8.16 -16.50 6.65
N GLY A 180 -9.00 -16.88 5.70
CA GLY A 180 -9.97 -17.94 5.87
C GLY A 180 -9.32 -19.32 5.75
N PRO A 181 -10.07 -20.39 6.10
CA PRO A 181 -9.69 -21.75 5.74
C PRO A 181 -9.55 -21.95 4.21
N ASP A 182 -8.98 -23.07 3.79
CA ASP A 182 -8.58 -23.36 2.40
C ASP A 182 -9.71 -23.21 1.38
N ASP A 183 -10.94 -23.56 1.74
CA ASP A 183 -12.14 -23.43 0.93
C ASP A 183 -12.50 -21.96 0.68
N ILE A 184 -12.40 -21.13 1.72
CA ILE A 184 -12.71 -19.70 1.69
C ILE A 184 -11.59 -18.89 1.04
N SER A 185 -10.34 -19.22 1.32
CA SER A 185 -9.16 -18.51 0.80
C SER A 185 -9.00 -18.64 -0.71
N ARG A 186 -9.51 -19.71 -1.32
CA ARG A 186 -9.66 -19.82 -2.79
C ARG A 186 -10.55 -18.74 -3.41
N LEU A 187 -11.45 -18.13 -2.64
CA LEU A 187 -12.30 -17.02 -3.08
C LEU A 187 -11.60 -15.65 -2.94
N ALA A 188 -10.51 -15.56 -2.19
CA ALA A 188 -9.78 -14.31 -1.95
C ALA A 188 -9.37 -13.54 -3.22
N PRO A 189 -8.86 -14.14 -4.32
CA PRO A 189 -8.52 -13.36 -5.51
C PRO A 189 -9.76 -12.78 -6.21
N GLN A 190 -10.93 -13.39 -6.02
CA GLN A 190 -12.19 -12.86 -6.53
C GLN A 190 -12.70 -11.70 -5.67
N TYR A 191 -12.63 -11.82 -4.34
CA TYR A 191 -12.92 -10.70 -3.43
C TYR A 191 -11.95 -9.54 -3.64
N PHE A 192 -10.67 -9.82 -3.93
CA PHE A 192 -9.70 -8.81 -4.33
C PHE A 192 -10.10 -8.09 -5.62
N THR A 193 -10.58 -8.84 -6.63
CA THR A 193 -11.12 -8.24 -7.86
C THR A 193 -12.30 -7.30 -7.57
N VAL A 194 -13.21 -7.72 -6.69
CA VAL A 194 -14.36 -6.89 -6.26
C VAL A 194 -13.88 -5.63 -5.54
N LEU A 195 -12.92 -5.75 -4.62
CA LEU A 195 -12.30 -4.64 -3.90
C LEU A 195 -11.64 -3.63 -4.85
N CYS A 196 -10.81 -4.09 -5.79
CA CYS A 196 -10.18 -3.20 -6.78
C CYS A 196 -11.21 -2.47 -7.64
N ARG A 197 -12.32 -3.14 -8.00
CA ARG A 197 -13.42 -2.51 -8.74
C ARG A 197 -14.13 -1.45 -7.89
N ALA A 198 -14.43 -1.74 -6.63
CA ALA A 198 -15.01 -0.77 -5.70
C ALA A 198 -14.08 0.44 -5.47
N MET A 199 -12.76 0.23 -5.34
CA MET A 199 -11.76 1.30 -5.28
C MET A 199 -11.79 2.18 -6.52
N ALA A 200 -11.79 1.56 -7.71
CA ALA A 200 -11.81 2.29 -8.98
C ALA A 200 -13.07 3.16 -9.13
N GLN A 201 -14.20 2.73 -8.57
CA GLN A 201 -15.44 3.52 -8.59
C GLN A 201 -15.31 4.87 -7.87
N LEU A 202 -14.40 5.03 -6.90
CA LEU A 202 -14.15 6.33 -6.24
C LEU A 202 -13.67 7.41 -7.22
N SER A 203 -13.08 7.00 -8.35
CA SER A 203 -12.62 7.91 -9.40
C SER A 203 -13.65 8.12 -10.51
N ILE A 204 -14.81 7.45 -10.45
CA ILE A 204 -15.86 7.54 -11.46
C ILE A 204 -16.96 8.48 -10.96
N PRO A 205 -17.26 9.57 -11.71
CA PRO A 205 -18.39 10.45 -11.39
C PRO A 205 -19.71 9.68 -11.33
N ASP A 206 -20.58 10.07 -10.40
CA ASP A 206 -21.93 9.50 -10.23
C ASP A 206 -21.99 7.98 -9.96
N SER A 207 -20.87 7.35 -9.60
CA SER A 207 -20.89 5.95 -9.18
C SER A 207 -21.65 5.78 -7.87
N LYS A 208 -22.41 4.69 -7.76
CA LYS A 208 -23.11 4.31 -6.51
C LYS A 208 -22.17 4.15 -5.31
N VAL A 209 -20.88 3.87 -5.55
CA VAL A 209 -19.88 3.73 -4.48
C VAL A 209 -19.30 5.11 -4.09
N SER A 210 -19.12 6.00 -5.05
CA SER A 210 -18.58 7.35 -4.84
C SER A 210 -19.66 8.39 -4.45
N GLN A 211 -20.94 8.01 -4.53
CA GLN A 211 -22.05 8.90 -4.25
C GLN A 211 -22.10 9.30 -2.78
N VAL A 212 -21.67 10.53 -2.50
CA VAL A 212 -21.72 11.13 -1.17
C VAL A 212 -23.19 11.35 -0.76
N PRO A 213 -23.63 10.83 0.39
CA PRO A 213 -24.97 11.12 0.92
C PRO A 213 -25.21 12.63 1.09
N ARG A 214 -26.45 13.08 0.85
CA ARG A 214 -26.80 14.52 0.96
C ARG A 214 -26.82 15.04 2.40
N GLN A 215 -27.08 14.16 3.37
CA GLN A 215 -27.13 14.53 4.78
C GLN A 215 -25.72 14.57 5.35
N ALA A 216 -25.35 15.65 6.06
CA ALA A 216 -23.99 15.87 6.55
C ALA A 216 -23.47 14.74 7.45
N SER A 217 -24.29 14.21 8.36
CA SER A 217 -23.91 13.08 9.24
C SER A 217 -23.69 11.78 8.46
N ALA A 218 -24.54 11.50 7.46
CA ALA A 218 -24.39 10.34 6.60
C ALA A 218 -23.19 10.48 5.65
N ALA A 219 -22.86 11.70 5.23
CA ALA A 219 -21.66 12.01 4.44
C ALA A 219 -20.39 11.80 5.26
N GLU A 220 -20.37 12.26 6.51
CA GLU A 220 -19.26 12.00 7.45
C GLU A 220 -19.05 10.50 7.63
N GLU A 221 -20.13 9.75 7.92
CA GLU A 221 -20.07 8.30 8.11
C GLU A 221 -19.57 7.58 6.85
N TRP A 222 -20.12 7.94 5.68
CA TRP A 222 -19.69 7.37 4.40
C TRP A 222 -18.20 7.61 4.16
N ALA A 223 -17.72 8.84 4.39
CA ALA A 223 -16.31 9.18 4.17
C ALA A 223 -15.41 8.44 5.17
N PHE A 224 -15.77 8.41 6.45
CA PHE A 224 -15.04 7.69 7.49
C PHE A 224 -14.91 6.20 7.16
N GLN A 225 -16.01 5.54 6.80
CA GLN A 225 -16.01 4.12 6.42
C GLN A 225 -15.22 3.87 5.13
N THR A 226 -15.32 4.76 4.15
CA THR A 226 -14.60 4.65 2.86
C THR A 226 -13.08 4.77 3.08
N ILE A 227 -12.64 5.73 3.89
CA ILE A 227 -11.22 5.89 4.23
C ILE A 227 -10.72 4.70 5.04
N LEU A 228 -11.49 4.23 6.03
CA LEU A 228 -11.13 3.03 6.79
C LEU A 228 -10.99 1.81 5.88
N ALA A 229 -11.91 1.65 4.91
CA ALA A 229 -11.82 0.58 3.92
C ALA A 229 -10.52 0.63 3.11
N ILE A 230 -10.05 1.83 2.75
CA ILE A 230 -8.78 2.04 2.07
C ILE A 230 -7.60 1.66 2.97
N VAL A 231 -7.63 2.07 4.24
CA VAL A 231 -6.57 1.71 5.20
C VAL A 231 -6.49 0.19 5.37
N LEU A 232 -7.63 -0.49 5.55
CA LEU A 232 -7.68 -1.95 5.67
C LEU A 232 -7.17 -2.68 4.42
N ALA A 233 -7.53 -2.19 3.24
CA ALA A 233 -7.02 -2.71 1.99
C ALA A 233 -5.51 -2.48 1.86
N GLY A 234 -5.04 -1.28 2.21
CA GLY A 234 -3.63 -0.87 2.17
C GLY A 234 -2.74 -1.82 2.96
N LEU A 235 -3.10 -2.11 4.21
CA LEU A 235 -2.35 -3.02 5.09
C LEU A 235 -2.11 -4.41 4.48
N LEU A 236 -3.00 -4.89 3.60
CA LEU A 236 -2.88 -6.20 2.93
C LEU A 236 -2.40 -6.13 1.49
N CYS A 237 -2.17 -4.93 0.97
CA CYS A 237 -1.80 -4.69 -0.43
C CYS A 237 -0.48 -3.92 -0.58
N GLU A 238 0.09 -3.43 0.51
CA GLU A 238 1.48 -2.99 0.58
C GLU A 238 2.40 -4.08 -0.01
N ALA A 239 3.44 -3.65 -0.73
CA ALA A 239 4.36 -4.48 -1.51
C ALA A 239 3.78 -5.21 -2.74
N THR A 240 2.53 -5.70 -2.68
CA THR A 240 1.93 -6.53 -3.75
C THR A 240 1.24 -5.72 -4.83
N THR A 241 0.57 -4.65 -4.45
CA THR A 241 -0.26 -3.83 -5.36
C THR A 241 0.43 -2.51 -5.62
N ARG A 242 0.65 -2.21 -6.91
CA ARG A 242 1.33 -0.98 -7.35
C ARG A 242 0.49 0.26 -7.08
N GLU A 243 -0.82 0.11 -7.15
CA GLU A 243 -1.80 1.19 -7.03
C GLU A 243 -2.05 1.62 -5.56
N THR A 244 -1.46 0.95 -4.56
CA THR A 244 -1.65 1.25 -3.14
C THR A 244 -1.36 2.72 -2.80
N GLY A 245 -0.28 3.30 -3.35
CA GLY A 245 0.02 4.73 -3.20
C GLY A 245 -1.07 5.67 -3.74
N ILE A 246 -1.79 5.26 -4.80
CA ILE A 246 -2.93 6.02 -5.34
C ILE A 246 -4.12 5.93 -4.38
N TRP A 247 -4.38 4.75 -3.81
CA TRP A 247 -5.46 4.56 -2.84
C TRP A 247 -5.24 5.42 -1.59
N ILE A 248 -4.01 5.44 -1.07
CA ILE A 248 -3.60 6.31 0.05
C ILE A 248 -3.87 7.79 -0.27
N ALA A 249 -3.50 8.26 -1.47
CA ALA A 249 -3.77 9.64 -1.89
C ALA A 249 -5.29 9.95 -1.97
N ILE A 250 -6.11 8.99 -2.44
CA ILE A 250 -7.57 9.12 -2.45
C ILE A 250 -8.11 9.22 -1.01
N ALA A 251 -7.66 8.37 -0.10
CA ALA A 251 -8.06 8.41 1.31
C ALA A 251 -7.75 9.77 1.94
N TYR A 252 -6.55 10.30 1.69
CA TYR A 252 -6.16 11.62 2.17
C TYR A 252 -7.04 12.74 1.62
N ARG A 253 -7.34 12.70 0.31
CA ARG A 253 -8.23 13.68 -0.32
C ARG A 253 -9.63 13.66 0.30
N LEU A 254 -10.21 12.46 0.45
CA LEU A 254 -11.51 12.29 1.12
C LEU A 254 -11.49 12.83 2.54
N MET A 255 -10.37 12.66 3.24
CA MET A 255 -10.22 13.19 4.59
C MET A 255 -10.25 14.70 4.64
N LEU A 256 -9.55 15.37 3.73
CA LEU A 256 -9.56 16.83 3.64
C LEU A 256 -10.94 17.38 3.25
N ASP A 257 -11.66 16.66 2.39
CA ASP A 257 -12.96 17.11 1.86
C ASP A 257 -14.12 16.88 2.85
N HIS A 258 -14.03 15.86 3.70
CA HIS A 258 -15.14 15.42 4.56
C HIS A 258 -14.91 15.49 6.07
N CYS A 259 -13.69 15.83 6.53
CA CYS A 259 -13.45 16.02 7.96
C CYS A 259 -14.34 17.17 8.50
N PRO A 260 -15.15 16.93 9.55
CA PRO A 260 -16.15 17.90 9.99
C PRO A 260 -15.53 19.18 10.60
N PRO A 261 -16.15 20.36 10.35
CA PRO A 261 -15.64 21.65 10.82
C PRO A 261 -15.80 21.87 12.32
N TRP A 262 -16.63 21.09 13.03
CA TRP A 262 -16.79 21.11 14.50
C TRP A 262 -16.66 19.68 15.06
N VAL A 263 -16.00 19.51 16.21
CA VAL A 263 -15.90 18.21 16.89
C VAL A 263 -16.97 18.23 17.98
N ASP A 264 -17.93 17.32 17.88
CA ASP A 264 -18.90 17.04 18.93
C ASP A 264 -18.52 15.71 19.60
N GLU A 265 -19.08 15.39 20.77
CA GLU A 265 -18.90 14.06 21.41
C GLU A 265 -19.34 12.91 20.49
N ARG A 266 -20.15 13.22 19.48
CA ARG A 266 -20.66 12.31 18.45
C ARG A 266 -19.77 12.17 17.22
N SER A 267 -18.74 13.01 17.08
CA SER A 267 -17.84 12.97 15.91
C SER A 267 -17.00 11.70 15.93
N ARG A 268 -16.79 11.11 14.76
CA ARG A 268 -15.93 9.92 14.62
C ARG A 268 -14.48 10.25 14.99
N GLU A 269 -13.68 9.22 15.26
CA GLU A 269 -12.27 9.37 15.66
C GLU A 269 -11.34 9.73 14.46
N TRP A 270 -11.64 10.83 13.76
CA TRP A 270 -10.94 11.28 12.54
C TRP A 270 -9.42 11.43 12.71
N ARG A 271 -8.96 11.84 13.90
CA ARG A 271 -7.52 11.92 14.22
C ARG A 271 -6.85 10.55 14.16
N LYS A 272 -7.49 9.52 14.72
CA LYS A 272 -6.98 8.15 14.70
C LYS A 272 -7.00 7.60 13.27
N LEU A 273 -8.04 7.90 12.52
CA LEU A 273 -8.12 7.52 11.11
C LEU A 273 -7.02 8.18 10.27
N PHE A 274 -6.70 9.47 10.51
CA PHE A 274 -5.56 10.14 9.88
C PHE A 274 -4.23 9.45 10.21
N SER A 275 -4.02 9.09 11.47
CA SER A 275 -2.85 8.31 11.89
C SER A 275 -2.77 6.98 11.14
N GLY A 276 -3.89 6.27 10.98
CA GLY A 276 -3.94 5.04 10.16
C GLY A 276 -3.55 5.25 8.70
N VAL A 277 -4.00 6.34 8.07
CA VAL A 277 -3.60 6.70 6.70
C VAL A 277 -2.11 7.05 6.62
N GLN A 278 -1.57 7.77 7.60
CA GLN A 278 -0.13 8.08 7.68
C GLN A 278 0.72 6.81 7.85
N ILE A 279 0.30 5.87 8.70
CA ILE A 279 1.03 4.63 8.95
C ILE A 279 1.12 3.80 7.67
N VAL A 280 0.00 3.55 7.00
CA VAL A 280 -0.04 2.80 5.72
C VAL A 280 0.81 3.48 4.65
N ASP A 281 0.83 4.82 4.59
CA ASP A 281 1.71 5.57 3.69
C ASP A 281 3.20 5.37 4.01
N LEU A 282 3.59 5.47 5.29
CA LEU A 282 4.97 5.28 5.73
C LEU A 282 5.45 3.84 5.52
N GLU A 283 4.60 2.86 5.84
CA GLU A 283 4.86 1.44 5.62
C GLU A 283 5.04 1.17 4.11
N HIS A 284 4.11 1.61 3.28
CA HIS A 284 4.21 1.51 1.82
C HIS A 284 5.47 2.19 1.26
N ALA A 285 5.73 3.42 1.69
CA ALA A 285 6.88 4.21 1.26
C ALA A 285 8.20 3.56 1.65
N SER A 286 8.30 2.99 2.85
CA SER A 286 9.54 2.38 3.36
C SER A 286 9.93 1.11 2.58
N ILE A 287 8.97 0.25 2.21
CA ILE A 287 9.22 -0.98 1.43
C ILE A 287 9.87 -0.65 0.08
N HIS A 288 9.45 0.46 -0.53
CA HIS A 288 9.87 0.88 -1.87
C HIS A 288 10.88 2.05 -1.86
N LEU A 289 11.28 2.52 -0.69
CA LEU A 289 12.07 3.75 -0.49
C LEU A 289 11.54 4.94 -1.32
N ALA A 290 10.22 5.10 -1.31
CA ALA A 290 9.49 6.16 -1.99
C ALA A 290 9.20 7.33 -1.04
N CYS A 291 8.78 8.47 -1.59
CA CYS A 291 8.39 9.62 -0.79
C CYS A 291 7.02 9.35 -0.18
N PRO A 292 6.85 9.49 1.15
CA PRO A 292 5.51 9.52 1.75
C PRO A 292 4.68 10.64 1.11
N VAL A 293 3.43 10.36 0.77
CA VAL A 293 2.49 11.30 0.16
C VAL A 293 1.76 12.13 1.22
N ILE A 294 1.55 11.55 2.40
CA ILE A 294 0.84 12.17 3.50
C ILE A 294 1.81 13.08 4.27
N PRO A 295 1.43 14.33 4.60
CA PRO A 295 2.33 15.20 5.33
C PRO A 295 2.56 14.71 6.76
N ALA A 296 3.78 14.90 7.27
CA ALA A 296 4.16 14.53 8.63
C ALA A 296 3.34 15.25 9.72
N SER A 297 2.81 16.43 9.41
CA SER A 297 1.90 17.17 10.27
C SER A 297 0.57 17.37 9.56
N ALA A 298 -0.52 17.09 10.26
CA ALA A 298 -1.84 17.25 9.69
C ALA A 298 -2.12 18.74 9.37
N PRO A 299 -2.61 19.08 8.17
CA PRO A 299 -2.89 20.46 7.79
C PRO A 299 -4.11 21.03 8.53
N LEU A 300 -5.03 20.16 8.94
CA LEU A 300 -6.20 20.53 9.72
C LEU A 300 -5.89 20.37 11.21
N GLN A 301 -6.04 21.45 11.98
CA GLN A 301 -5.74 21.47 13.42
C GLN A 301 -6.40 20.33 14.21
N LYS A 302 -7.58 19.89 13.78
CA LYS A 302 -8.35 18.81 14.44
C LYS A 302 -7.74 17.42 14.26
N LEU A 303 -7.09 17.21 13.13
CA LEU A 303 -6.38 15.97 12.81
C LEU A 303 -5.00 15.93 13.47
N GLN A 304 -4.52 17.06 14.01
CA GLN A 304 -3.25 17.09 14.73
C GLN A 304 -3.39 16.27 16.02
N ALA A 305 -2.42 15.38 16.22
CA ALA A 305 -2.28 14.64 17.45
C ALA A 305 -1.58 15.49 18.52
N PRO A 306 -1.89 15.27 19.82
CA PRO A 306 -1.13 15.84 20.91
C PRO A 306 0.37 15.55 20.75
N ALA A 307 1.23 16.44 21.24
CA ALA A 307 2.69 16.23 21.19
C ALA A 307 3.14 14.98 21.98
N SER A 308 2.34 14.57 22.97
CA SER A 308 2.54 13.36 23.77
C SER A 308 2.09 12.06 23.09
N ASP A 309 1.45 12.15 21.91
CA ASP A 309 0.97 10.97 21.19
C ASP A 309 2.16 10.19 20.58
N GLN A 310 2.40 8.99 21.10
CA GLN A 310 3.58 8.20 20.77
C GLN A 310 3.57 7.68 19.33
N LEU A 311 2.38 7.40 18.78
CA LEU A 311 2.22 6.92 17.41
C LEU A 311 2.48 8.04 16.39
N SER A 312 1.98 9.25 16.66
CA SER A 312 2.29 10.46 15.90
C SER A 312 3.77 10.81 15.98
N ARG A 313 4.40 10.66 17.15
CA ARG A 313 5.85 10.84 17.29
C ARG A 313 6.63 9.85 16.43
N LEU A 314 6.33 8.56 16.50
CA LEU A 314 6.97 7.55 15.66
C LEU A 314 6.79 7.88 14.17
N SER A 315 5.58 8.27 13.76
CA SER A 315 5.29 8.68 12.37
C SER A 315 6.16 9.86 11.93
N ARG A 316 6.37 10.87 12.79
CA ARG A 316 7.26 12.01 12.49
C ARG A 316 8.72 11.62 12.37
N ILE A 317 9.22 10.76 13.27
CA ILE A 317 10.59 10.22 13.21
C ILE A 317 10.80 9.53 11.85
N MET A 318 9.84 8.70 11.45
CA MET A 318 9.83 7.97 10.19
C MET A 318 9.80 8.88 8.96
N HIS A 319 8.92 9.89 8.95
CA HIS A 319 8.86 10.87 7.87
C HIS A 319 10.21 11.59 7.67
N ALA A 320 10.83 12.05 8.76
CA ALA A 320 12.08 12.80 8.69
C ALA A 320 13.19 11.94 8.08
N GLY A 321 13.34 10.70 8.53
CA GLY A 321 14.34 9.76 8.04
C GLY A 321 14.12 9.34 6.58
N LEU A 322 12.92 8.86 6.25
CA LEU A 322 12.60 8.36 4.90
C LEU A 322 12.76 9.44 3.82
N THR A 323 12.31 10.66 4.10
CA THR A 323 12.36 11.78 3.13
C THR A 323 13.78 12.09 2.69
N HIS A 324 14.77 11.96 3.58
CA HIS A 324 16.18 12.25 3.27
C HIS A 324 16.79 11.25 2.28
N PHE A 325 16.40 9.98 2.37
CA PHE A 325 16.97 8.88 1.58
C PHE A 325 16.16 8.48 0.34
N THR A 326 14.92 8.95 0.26
CA THR A 326 14.03 8.72 -0.88
C THR A 326 14.65 9.17 -2.20
N GLY A 327 14.47 8.38 -3.27
CA GLY A 327 14.84 8.77 -4.63
C GLY A 327 16.35 8.79 -4.90
N ARG A 328 17.18 8.38 -3.93
CA ARG A 328 18.63 8.29 -4.08
C ARG A 328 19.12 7.04 -4.80
N GLY A 329 18.23 6.11 -5.18
CA GLY A 329 18.61 4.88 -5.89
C GLY A 329 19.30 3.85 -5.00
N LEU A 330 19.11 3.92 -3.68
CA LEU A 330 19.51 2.85 -2.76
C LEU A 330 18.64 1.60 -3.01
N PRO A 331 19.17 0.38 -2.79
CA PRO A 331 18.37 -0.82 -2.88
C PRO A 331 17.22 -0.77 -1.87
N THR A 332 16.05 -1.20 -2.30
CA THR A 332 14.85 -1.27 -1.46
C THR A 332 14.76 -2.64 -0.81
N ILE A 333 14.09 -2.75 0.34
CA ILE A 333 13.78 -4.06 0.94
C ILE A 333 12.98 -4.93 -0.03
N TRP A 334 12.10 -4.32 -0.84
CA TRP A 334 11.35 -5.09 -1.84
C TRP A 334 12.24 -5.69 -2.94
N SER A 335 13.36 -5.06 -3.29
CA SER A 335 14.30 -5.60 -4.28
C SER A 335 14.87 -6.96 -3.88
N CYS A 336 14.89 -7.29 -2.57
CA CYS A 336 15.30 -8.60 -2.06
C CYS A 336 14.40 -9.74 -2.56
N PHE A 337 13.12 -9.43 -2.80
CA PHE A 337 12.04 -10.38 -3.07
C PHE A 337 11.52 -10.29 -4.51
N ALA A 338 11.92 -9.27 -5.27
CA ALA A 338 11.61 -9.16 -6.68
C ALA A 338 12.40 -10.20 -7.50
N LEU A 339 11.73 -10.89 -8.42
CA LEU A 339 12.28 -11.99 -9.24
C LEU A 339 13.34 -11.56 -10.26
N GLU A 340 13.55 -10.25 -10.45
CA GLU A 340 14.62 -9.75 -11.28
C GLU A 340 15.75 -9.21 -10.38
N PRO A 341 16.85 -9.97 -10.20
CA PRO A 341 18.10 -9.41 -9.74
C PRO A 341 18.64 -8.53 -10.85
N SER A 342 18.01 -7.37 -11.06
CA SER A 342 18.66 -6.24 -11.71
C SER A 342 19.95 -6.07 -10.95
N ARG A 343 21.09 -6.26 -11.63
CA ARG A 343 22.42 -6.07 -11.06
C ARG A 343 22.37 -4.83 -10.18
N LEU A 344 22.42 -5.05 -8.87
CA LEU A 344 22.53 -3.99 -7.87
C LEU A 344 23.94 -3.44 -8.00
N ASP A 345 24.25 -2.87 -9.16
CA ASP A 345 25.41 -2.06 -9.37
C ASP A 345 25.11 -0.81 -8.56
N SER A 346 25.60 -0.79 -7.32
CA SER A 346 25.77 0.40 -6.49
C SER A 346 26.81 1.34 -7.13
N SER A 347 26.65 1.64 -8.41
CA SER A 347 27.55 2.46 -9.18
C SER A 347 27.22 3.93 -8.89
N GLY A 348 27.92 4.51 -7.92
CA GLY A 348 28.14 5.95 -7.85
C GLY A 348 27.52 6.72 -6.66
N LEU A 349 26.88 6.06 -5.70
CA LEU A 349 26.40 6.77 -4.51
C LEU A 349 27.52 6.98 -3.50
N THR A 350 27.97 8.23 -3.36
CA THR A 350 28.87 8.64 -2.27
C THR A 350 28.06 8.92 -1.02
N PHE A 351 28.18 8.04 -0.02
CA PHE A 351 27.68 8.28 1.33
C PHE A 351 28.38 9.49 1.95
N SER A 352 27.62 10.52 2.29
CA SER A 352 28.17 11.76 2.86
C SER A 352 28.19 11.75 4.39
N GLY A 353 28.97 12.65 5.00
CA GLY A 353 28.93 12.87 6.45
C GLY A 353 27.55 13.31 6.95
N THR A 354 26.79 14.03 6.11
CA THR A 354 25.39 14.40 6.40
C THR A 354 24.49 13.17 6.48
N ASP A 355 24.67 12.18 5.58
CA ASP A 355 23.89 10.94 5.59
C ASP A 355 24.16 10.14 6.87
N ALA A 356 25.43 10.07 7.29
CA ALA A 356 25.79 9.47 8.56
C ALA A 356 25.14 10.18 9.75
N ALA A 357 25.11 11.53 9.74
CA ALA A 357 24.50 12.31 10.80
C ALA A 357 22.98 12.07 10.87
N VAL A 358 22.28 12.06 9.73
CA VAL A 358 20.84 11.82 9.66
C VAL A 358 20.49 10.40 10.15
N ILE A 359 21.24 9.37 9.75
CA ILE A 359 20.97 7.99 10.22
C ILE A 359 21.19 7.86 11.72
N ARG A 360 22.28 8.40 12.25
CA ARG A 360 22.52 8.37 13.72
C ARG A 360 21.46 9.15 14.48
N ASP A 361 21.00 10.27 13.94
CA ASP A 361 19.92 11.04 14.52
C ASP A 361 18.60 10.28 14.53
N TRP A 362 18.29 9.61 13.42
CA TRP A 362 17.11 8.77 13.30
C TRP A 362 17.14 7.59 14.29
N ALA A 363 18.25 6.86 14.36
CA ALA A 363 18.41 5.75 15.28
C ALA A 363 18.25 6.19 16.75
N ARG A 364 18.91 7.29 17.14
CA ARG A 364 18.77 7.86 18.48
C ARG A 364 17.34 8.26 18.80
N GLN A 365 16.64 8.90 17.85
CA GLN A 365 15.23 9.26 18.06
C GLN A 365 14.33 8.04 18.28
N LEU A 366 14.64 6.90 17.64
CA LEU A 366 13.93 5.63 17.87
C LEU A 366 14.25 5.03 19.25
N ASP A 367 15.51 5.09 19.68
CA ASP A 367 15.92 4.66 21.02
C ASP A 367 15.25 5.51 22.11
N ASP A 368 15.29 6.84 21.97
CA ASP A 368 14.64 7.78 22.89
C ASP A 368 13.11 7.53 22.95
N TRP A 369 12.50 7.25 21.80
CA TRP A 369 11.08 6.92 21.72
C TRP A 369 10.74 5.63 22.49
N LEU A 370 11.55 4.57 22.35
CA LEU A 370 11.36 3.32 23.08
C LEU A 370 11.52 3.51 24.59
N VAL A 371 12.53 4.27 25.02
CA VAL A 371 12.79 4.55 26.45
C VAL A 371 11.63 5.30 27.07
N GLU A 372 11.16 6.35 26.41
CA GLU A 372 10.02 7.14 26.90
C GLU A 372 8.73 6.32 26.96
N PHE A 373 8.46 5.47 25.96
CA PHE A 373 7.31 4.57 25.99
C PHE A 373 7.44 3.53 27.10
N SER A 374 8.63 2.99 27.32
CA SER A 374 8.85 1.98 28.38
C SER A 374 8.73 2.56 29.78
N GLY A 375 8.86 3.89 29.93
CA GLY A 375 8.71 4.61 31.19
C GLY A 375 7.26 4.95 31.57
N SER A 376 6.27 4.82 30.68
CA SER A 376 4.87 5.04 31.03
C SER A 376 4.27 3.84 31.77
N ASN A 377 4.03 4.02 33.07
CA ASN A 377 3.48 2.99 33.97
C ASN A 377 2.01 2.59 33.70
N GLN A 378 1.41 2.97 32.57
CA GLN A 378 -0.03 2.77 32.30
C GLN A 378 -0.33 1.74 31.21
N ASP A 379 0.68 1.13 30.59
CA ASP A 379 0.49 0.33 29.38
C ASP A 379 0.34 -1.17 29.68
N SER A 380 -0.58 -1.82 28.96
CA SER A 380 -0.81 -3.26 29.08
C SER A 380 0.40 -4.06 28.55
N PRO A 381 0.62 -5.31 28.98
CA PRO A 381 1.71 -6.13 28.46
C PRO A 381 1.61 -6.36 26.93
N GLU A 382 0.39 -6.37 26.39
CA GLU A 382 0.13 -6.50 24.94
C GLU A 382 0.57 -5.24 24.19
N ASP A 383 0.30 -4.05 24.73
CA ASP A 383 0.73 -2.77 24.16
C ASP A 383 2.26 -2.66 24.14
N ARG A 384 2.93 -3.17 25.19
CA ARG A 384 4.40 -3.18 25.28
C ARG A 384 5.04 -4.10 24.25
N ALA A 385 4.50 -5.31 24.06
CA ALA A 385 4.99 -6.24 23.04
C ALA A 385 4.83 -5.65 21.63
N LEU A 386 3.70 -5.01 21.37
CA LEU A 386 3.44 -4.31 20.13
C LEU A 386 4.43 -3.16 19.88
N VAL A 387 4.64 -2.27 20.85
CA VAL A 387 5.57 -1.14 20.69
C VAL A 387 6.98 -1.64 20.43
N PHE A 388 7.39 -2.68 21.16
CA PHE A 388 8.68 -3.28 20.95
C PHE A 388 8.83 -3.91 19.56
N ARG A 389 7.76 -4.55 19.05
CA ARG A 389 7.69 -5.00 17.65
C ARG A 389 7.95 -3.85 16.70
N GLN A 390 7.21 -2.76 16.86
CA GLN A 390 7.36 -1.58 16.02
C GLN A 390 8.78 -1.01 16.10
N TYR A 391 9.37 -0.90 17.30
CA TYR A 391 10.76 -0.49 17.46
C TYR A 391 11.73 -1.37 16.67
N ILE A 392 11.68 -2.70 16.83
CA ILE A 392 12.61 -3.62 16.16
C ILE A 392 12.46 -3.56 14.64
N LEU A 393 11.23 -3.56 14.14
CA LEU A 393 10.99 -3.53 12.70
C LEU A 393 11.46 -2.20 12.09
N HIS A 394 11.24 -1.08 12.77
CA HIS A 394 11.76 0.22 12.34
C HIS A 394 13.28 0.32 12.43
N ARG A 395 13.90 -0.26 13.48
CA ARG A 395 15.37 -0.40 13.60
C ARG A 395 15.94 -1.16 12.42
N LEU A 396 15.34 -2.31 12.07
CA LEU A 396 15.70 -3.07 10.88
C LEU A 396 15.56 -2.24 9.59
N MET A 397 14.48 -1.46 9.46
CA MET A 397 14.31 -0.60 8.29
C MET A 397 15.43 0.44 8.16
N VAL A 398 15.82 1.11 9.25
CA VAL A 398 16.95 2.07 9.23
C VAL A 398 18.25 1.38 8.82
N LEU A 399 18.54 0.19 9.36
CA LEU A 399 19.72 -0.59 8.99
C LEU A 399 19.70 -1.05 7.52
N SER A 400 18.50 -1.31 6.98
CA SER A 400 18.31 -1.65 5.55
C SER A 400 18.74 -0.52 4.61
N ILE A 401 18.71 0.73 5.07
CA ILE A 401 19.16 1.90 4.34
C ILE A 401 20.66 2.15 4.61
N TYR A 402 21.07 2.07 5.87
CA TYR A 402 22.44 2.39 6.30
C TYR A 402 23.51 1.54 5.62
N HIS A 403 23.39 0.21 5.67
CA HIS A 403 24.44 -0.67 5.17
C HIS A 403 24.62 -0.53 3.65
N PRO A 404 23.57 -0.59 2.81
CA PRO A 404 23.74 -0.36 1.38
C PRO A 404 24.23 1.04 1.03
N ALA A 405 23.82 2.06 1.78
CA ALA A 405 24.31 3.43 1.54
C ALA A 405 25.83 3.53 1.73
N ARG A 406 26.42 2.75 2.63
CA ARG A 406 27.88 2.64 2.82
C ARG A 406 28.58 1.71 1.82
N GLY A 407 27.86 1.20 0.83
CA GLY A 407 28.38 0.25 -0.15
C GLY A 407 28.46 -1.19 0.36
N CYS A 408 27.91 -1.50 1.54
CA CYS A 408 27.79 -2.86 2.01
C CYS A 408 26.71 -3.56 1.18
N ASN A 409 27.11 -4.53 0.37
CA ASN A 409 26.15 -5.43 -0.25
C ASN A 409 25.69 -6.42 0.82
N LEU A 410 24.43 -6.29 1.25
CA LEU A 410 23.77 -7.17 2.21
C LEU A 410 23.80 -8.65 1.76
N TYR A 411 24.04 -8.92 0.47
CA TYR A 411 24.14 -10.26 -0.11
C TYR A 411 25.59 -10.72 -0.37
N SER A 412 26.59 -9.91 0.00
CA SER A 412 28.00 -10.24 -0.21
C SER A 412 28.64 -10.69 1.10
N ARG A 413 29.52 -11.69 1.02
CA ARG A 413 30.36 -12.15 2.13
C ARG A 413 31.43 -11.12 2.58
N THR A 414 31.43 -9.93 1.98
CA THR A 414 32.44 -8.89 2.20
C THR A 414 32.01 -7.85 3.25
N MET A 415 30.89 -8.04 3.94
CA MET A 415 30.47 -7.13 5.01
C MET A 415 31.43 -7.20 6.20
N SER A 416 31.70 -6.06 6.85
CA SER A 416 32.58 -6.06 8.01
C SER A 416 31.93 -6.84 9.17
N PRO A 417 32.70 -7.57 10.01
CA PRO A 417 32.14 -8.31 11.14
C PRO A 417 31.34 -7.43 12.12
N ARG A 418 31.70 -6.14 12.24
CA ARG A 418 31.00 -5.17 13.08
C ARG A 418 29.62 -4.82 12.51
N ASP A 419 29.59 -4.41 11.25
CA ASP A 419 28.34 -4.10 10.55
C ASP A 419 27.40 -5.34 10.54
N GLN A 420 27.97 -6.54 10.42
CA GLN A 420 27.23 -7.80 10.47
C GLN A 420 26.65 -8.13 11.84
N SER A 421 27.34 -7.75 12.93
CA SER A 421 26.88 -8.02 14.29
C SER A 421 25.59 -7.26 14.63
N GLU A 422 25.54 -5.93 14.38
CA GLU A 422 24.37 -5.11 14.70
C GLU A 422 23.13 -5.50 13.87
N LEU A 423 23.35 -5.84 12.59
CA LEU A 423 22.29 -6.30 11.71
C LEU A 423 21.74 -7.67 12.14
N LEU A 424 22.62 -8.63 12.47
CA LEU A 424 22.21 -9.95 12.96
C LEU A 424 21.49 -9.87 14.30
N LEU A 425 21.96 -9.02 15.21
CA LEU A 425 21.33 -8.80 16.51
C LEU A 425 19.88 -8.32 16.34
N SER A 426 19.67 -7.32 15.48
CA SER A 426 18.34 -6.77 15.21
C SER A 426 17.43 -7.79 14.49
N ALA A 427 17.99 -8.56 13.55
CA ALA A 427 17.25 -9.57 12.80
C ALA A 427 16.80 -10.74 13.69
N ARG A 428 17.65 -11.20 14.61
CA ARG A 428 17.31 -12.23 15.60
C ARG A 428 16.20 -11.79 16.53
N ALA A 429 16.28 -10.56 17.04
CA ALA A 429 15.25 -10.00 17.90
C ALA A 429 13.87 -9.98 17.20
N ALA A 430 13.82 -9.63 15.91
CA ALA A 430 12.59 -9.65 15.13
C ALA A 430 11.99 -11.06 14.98
N LEU A 431 12.84 -12.05 14.68
CA LEU A 431 12.39 -13.45 14.55
C LEU A 431 11.93 -14.05 15.88
N GLN A 432 12.65 -13.76 16.97
CA GLN A 432 12.30 -14.22 18.30
C GLN A 432 10.96 -13.62 18.75
N LEU A 433 10.72 -12.33 18.48
CA LEU A 433 9.44 -11.70 18.79
C LEU A 433 8.31 -12.31 17.98
N HIS A 434 8.52 -12.49 16.67
CA HIS A 434 7.54 -13.10 15.78
C HIS A 434 7.14 -14.52 16.22
N ALA A 435 8.09 -15.32 16.70
CA ALA A 435 7.81 -16.67 17.20
C ALA A 435 6.77 -16.69 18.34
N ASN A 436 6.69 -15.59 19.11
CA ASN A 436 5.79 -15.45 20.26
C ASN A 436 4.54 -14.61 19.97
N ASP A 437 4.50 -13.91 18.83
CA ASP A 437 3.45 -12.95 18.50
C ASP A 437 2.67 -13.35 17.23
N LYS A 438 1.39 -13.72 17.43
CA LYS A 438 0.46 -14.08 16.35
C LYS A 438 -0.34 -12.89 15.83
N THR A 439 -0.13 -11.68 16.35
CA THR A 439 -0.88 -10.46 16.03
C THR A 439 -0.28 -9.70 14.83
N ILE A 440 0.40 -10.40 13.93
CA ILE A 440 1.00 -9.81 12.72
C ILE A 440 -0.03 -9.72 11.60
N TRP A 441 -0.34 -8.49 11.17
CA TRP A 441 -1.47 -8.23 10.28
C TRP A 441 -1.14 -7.44 9.02
N SER A 442 -0.06 -6.66 8.96
CA SER A 442 0.31 -5.95 7.74
C SER A 442 1.25 -6.78 6.85
N ASN A 443 1.19 -6.51 5.55
CA ASN A 443 2.19 -7.02 4.62
C ASN A 443 3.58 -6.44 4.93
N TRP A 444 3.64 -5.20 5.42
CA TRP A 444 4.89 -4.60 5.88
C TRP A 444 5.60 -5.43 6.94
N ASP A 445 4.89 -5.83 8.01
CA ASP A 445 5.46 -6.66 9.07
C ASP A 445 6.01 -7.97 8.48
N LEU A 446 5.25 -8.64 7.60
CA LEU A 446 5.67 -9.89 6.96
C LEU A 446 6.93 -9.71 6.10
N VAL A 447 7.01 -8.63 5.32
CA VAL A 447 8.18 -8.30 4.50
C VAL A 447 9.40 -8.06 5.38
N MET A 448 9.25 -7.28 6.46
CA MET A 448 10.34 -6.97 7.39
C MET A 448 10.86 -8.22 8.12
N ILE A 449 9.97 -9.10 8.57
CA ILE A 449 10.34 -10.34 9.26
C ILE A 449 10.95 -11.35 8.29
N SER A 450 10.42 -11.47 7.07
CA SER A 450 11.05 -12.28 6.03
C SER A 450 12.43 -11.76 5.65
N TRP A 451 12.64 -10.43 5.67
CA TRP A 451 13.96 -9.85 5.45
C TRP A 451 14.91 -10.16 6.59
N ALA A 452 14.45 -10.10 7.85
CA ALA A 452 15.20 -10.56 9.02
C ALA A 452 15.60 -12.04 8.89
N ALA A 453 14.68 -12.91 8.44
CA ALA A 453 14.97 -14.32 8.19
C ALA A 453 16.07 -14.51 7.13
N LEU A 454 16.08 -13.71 6.06
CA LEU A 454 17.15 -13.74 5.05
C LEU A 454 18.51 -13.33 5.64
N ILE A 455 18.54 -12.28 6.47
CA ILE A 455 19.77 -11.84 7.14
C ILE A 455 20.34 -12.95 8.01
N VAL A 456 19.51 -13.59 8.84
CA VAL A 456 19.94 -14.68 9.72
C VAL A 456 20.39 -15.91 8.94
N THR A 457 19.69 -16.23 7.83
CA THR A 457 20.09 -17.30 6.90
C THR A 457 21.50 -17.04 6.35
N GLN A 458 21.79 -15.81 5.94
CA GLN A 458 23.13 -15.43 5.46
C GLN A 458 24.18 -15.46 6.58
N GLY A 459 23.81 -15.07 7.80
CA GLY A 459 24.66 -15.19 8.99
C GLY A 459 25.07 -16.64 9.27
N LEU A 460 24.12 -17.57 9.16
CA LEU A 460 24.37 -19.01 9.29
C LEU A 460 25.33 -19.51 8.19
N GLU A 461 25.12 -19.13 6.93
CA GLU A 461 26.01 -19.49 5.82
C GLU A 461 27.45 -18.97 6.01
N ALA A 462 27.58 -17.81 6.66
CA ALA A 462 28.86 -17.17 6.98
C ALA A 462 29.51 -17.69 8.29
N GLY A 463 28.86 -18.59 9.03
CA GLY A 463 29.41 -19.19 10.26
C GLY A 463 29.13 -18.40 11.54
N PHE A 464 28.23 -17.41 11.51
CA PHE A 464 27.83 -16.61 12.67
C PHE A 464 26.53 -17.11 13.33
N GLY A 465 26.17 -18.38 13.14
CA GLY A 465 24.92 -18.97 13.62
C GLY A 465 24.80 -19.08 15.15
N GLN A 466 23.56 -19.03 15.65
CA GLN A 466 23.18 -19.34 17.04
C GLN A 466 22.20 -20.52 17.10
N GLU A 467 22.10 -21.17 18.27
CA GLU A 467 21.37 -22.44 18.46
C GLU A 467 19.90 -22.40 17.99
N ASN A 468 19.21 -21.26 18.14
CA ASN A 468 17.78 -21.13 17.81
C ASN A 468 17.49 -20.51 16.44
N ASP A 469 18.52 -20.06 15.71
CA ASP A 469 18.34 -19.31 14.46
C ASP A 469 17.56 -20.15 13.42
N LEU A 470 17.94 -21.41 13.25
CA LEU A 470 17.32 -22.32 12.29
C LEU A 470 15.85 -22.64 12.64
N GLU A 471 15.55 -22.79 13.93
CA GLU A 471 14.20 -23.05 14.41
C GLU A 471 13.29 -21.84 14.14
N HIS A 472 13.76 -20.63 14.45
CA HIS A 472 12.97 -19.42 14.22
C HIS A 472 12.71 -19.17 12.73
N ILE A 473 13.68 -19.42 11.84
CA ILE A 473 13.48 -19.35 10.38
C ILE A 473 12.42 -20.37 9.93
N LYS A 474 12.52 -21.63 10.40
CA LYS A 474 11.56 -22.69 10.06
C LYS A 474 10.15 -22.35 10.57
N ASN A 475 10.04 -21.78 11.77
CA ASN A 475 8.76 -21.32 12.32
C ASN A 475 8.15 -20.23 11.44
N HIS A 476 8.92 -19.20 11.04
CA HIS A 476 8.42 -18.15 10.16
C HIS A 476 7.93 -18.70 8.80
N ILE A 477 8.68 -19.61 8.16
CA ILE A 477 8.23 -20.27 6.92
C ILE A 477 6.95 -21.06 7.16
N GLY A 478 6.82 -21.73 8.32
CA GLY A 478 5.58 -22.38 8.74
C GLY A 478 4.40 -21.40 8.79
N VAL A 479 4.57 -20.24 9.40
CA VAL A 479 3.54 -19.18 9.46
C VAL A 479 3.19 -18.65 8.06
N LEU A 480 4.18 -18.49 7.17
CA LEU A 480 3.92 -18.08 5.79
C LEU A 480 3.07 -19.11 5.04
N ARG A 481 3.25 -20.42 5.32
CA ARG A 481 2.50 -21.52 4.71
C ARG A 481 1.10 -21.72 5.28
N GLN A 482 0.84 -21.31 6.53
CA GLN A 482 -0.47 -21.49 7.18
C GLN A 482 -1.60 -20.69 6.52
N ILE A 483 -1.28 -19.65 5.75
CA ILE A 483 -2.27 -18.78 5.11
C ILE A 483 -2.23 -19.01 3.61
N HIS A 484 -3.32 -19.60 3.11
CA HIS A 484 -3.48 -20.01 1.72
C HIS A 484 -3.80 -18.82 0.82
N GLU A 485 -2.80 -18.01 0.54
CA GLU A 485 -2.92 -16.96 -0.48
C GLU A 485 -2.94 -17.60 -1.88
N PRO A 486 -3.82 -17.15 -2.80
CA PRO A 486 -3.81 -17.63 -4.18
C PRO A 486 -2.46 -17.34 -4.86
N VAL A 487 -1.87 -18.35 -5.49
CA VAL A 487 -0.58 -18.22 -6.18
C VAL A 487 -0.75 -17.49 -7.52
N PRO A 488 0.10 -16.50 -7.86
CA PRO A 488 1.24 -15.99 -7.09
C PRO A 488 0.83 -14.91 -6.07
N GLY A 489 1.03 -15.21 -4.79
CA GLY A 489 0.78 -14.31 -3.65
C GLY A 489 2.06 -13.77 -3.01
N LEU A 490 1.95 -12.79 -2.11
CA LEU A 490 3.06 -12.27 -1.30
C LEU A 490 3.80 -13.40 -0.59
N ARG A 491 3.07 -14.21 0.17
CA ARG A 491 3.66 -15.25 1.04
C ARG A 491 4.44 -16.27 0.22
N ALA A 492 3.89 -16.69 -0.91
CA ALA A 492 4.58 -17.59 -1.83
C ALA A 492 5.89 -16.99 -2.36
N ARG A 493 5.91 -15.68 -2.64
CA ARG A 493 7.13 -14.96 -3.06
C ARG A 493 8.17 -14.88 -1.95
N LEU A 494 7.75 -14.59 -0.71
CA LEU A 494 8.63 -14.56 0.45
C LEU A 494 9.25 -15.95 0.71
N ILE A 495 8.43 -17.01 0.68
CA ILE A 495 8.86 -18.41 0.80
C ILE A 495 9.88 -18.77 -0.28
N ALA A 496 9.55 -18.52 -1.55
CA ALA A 496 10.41 -18.85 -2.68
C ALA A 496 11.80 -18.20 -2.60
N ARG A 497 11.91 -17.07 -1.89
CA ARG A 497 13.19 -16.39 -1.67
C ARG A 497 13.98 -16.95 -0.48
N LEU A 498 13.30 -17.49 0.54
CA LEU A 498 13.89 -18.01 1.78
C LEU A 498 14.36 -19.48 1.63
N GLU A 499 13.57 -20.32 0.96
CA GLU A 499 13.82 -21.76 0.87
C GLU A 499 15.21 -22.13 0.30
N PRO A 500 15.71 -21.49 -0.79
CA PRO A 500 16.99 -21.86 -1.36
C PRO A 500 18.18 -21.69 -0.39
N GLY A 501 18.15 -20.68 0.48
CA GLY A 501 19.19 -20.48 1.50
C GLY A 501 19.11 -21.53 2.61
N LEU A 502 17.88 -21.89 3.02
CA LEU A 502 17.66 -22.92 4.03
C LEU A 502 18.11 -24.31 3.56
N GLU A 503 17.88 -24.65 2.29
CA GLU A 503 18.35 -25.90 1.68
C GLU A 503 19.89 -26.01 1.68
N GLN A 504 20.58 -24.91 1.38
CA GLN A 504 22.05 -24.87 1.41
C GLN A 504 22.63 -25.09 2.81
N ILE A 505 21.99 -24.53 3.84
CA ILE A 505 22.38 -24.74 5.24
C ILE A 505 22.16 -26.19 5.65
N ASN A 506 20.98 -26.76 5.39
CA ASN A 506 20.69 -28.16 5.72
C ASN A 506 21.64 -29.14 5.01
N PHE A 507 22.03 -28.86 3.76
CA PHE A 507 23.01 -29.66 3.03
C PHE A 507 24.39 -29.61 3.70
N ARG A 508 24.82 -28.44 4.18
CA ARG A 508 26.06 -28.28 4.95
C ARG A 508 26.00 -28.99 6.28
N ASP A 509 24.93 -28.85 7.06
CA ASP A 509 24.80 -29.54 8.35
C ASP A 509 24.88 -31.07 8.19
N ALA A 510 24.28 -31.62 7.13
CA ALA A 510 24.39 -33.04 6.80
C ALA A 510 25.81 -33.46 6.39
N GLN A 511 26.62 -32.57 5.81
CA GLN A 511 28.03 -32.82 5.48
C GLN A 511 28.98 -32.58 6.67
N PHE A 512 28.70 -31.60 7.53
CA PHE A 512 29.52 -31.24 8.70
C PHE A 512 29.24 -32.09 9.93
N GLN A 513 28.16 -32.87 9.97
CA GLN A 513 27.97 -33.94 10.96
C GLN A 513 29.06 -35.04 10.91
N GLN A 514 30.01 -34.99 9.97
CA GLN A 514 31.21 -35.84 9.95
C GLN A 514 32.50 -35.16 10.47
N GLN A 515 32.52 -33.87 10.77
CA GLN A 515 33.68 -33.20 11.37
C GLN A 515 33.25 -32.15 12.39
N HIS A 516 33.22 -32.56 13.66
CA HIS A 516 33.18 -31.63 14.79
C HIS A 516 34.34 -30.64 14.66
N THR A 517 34.03 -29.37 14.37
CA THR A 517 34.97 -28.28 14.54
C THR A 517 34.38 -27.34 15.57
N GLN A 518 35.07 -27.21 16.69
CA GLN A 518 34.76 -26.28 17.77
C GLN A 518 34.78 -24.85 17.20
N ALA A 519 33.62 -24.18 17.18
CA ALA A 519 33.58 -22.75 16.95
C ALA A 519 34.10 -22.06 18.23
N GLU A 520 35.31 -21.53 18.17
CA GLU A 520 35.84 -20.67 19.22
C GLU A 520 34.96 -19.41 19.31
N ASN A 521 34.23 -19.27 20.42
CA ASN A 521 33.61 -18.02 20.82
C ASN A 521 34.72 -17.01 21.13
N ILE A 522 35.16 -16.25 20.13
CA ILE A 522 36.01 -15.08 20.35
C ILE A 522 35.08 -13.95 20.84
N PRO A 523 35.18 -13.49 22.09
CA PRO A 523 34.49 -12.29 22.52
C PRO A 523 35.22 -11.12 21.87
N LEU A 524 34.73 -10.65 20.72
CA LEU A 524 35.23 -9.42 20.12
C LEU A 524 34.70 -8.26 20.96
N ALA A 525 35.49 -7.85 21.95
CA ALA A 525 35.29 -6.58 22.65
C ALA A 525 35.54 -5.44 21.65
N PHE A 526 34.49 -5.09 20.90
CA PHE A 526 34.51 -3.91 20.06
C PHE A 526 34.26 -2.68 20.94
N ASP A 527 35.00 -1.60 20.67
CA ASP A 527 34.64 -0.27 21.15
C ASP A 527 33.23 0.06 20.66
N SER A 528 32.24 0.30 21.53
CA SER A 528 30.83 0.54 21.14
C SER A 528 30.59 1.85 20.37
N SER A 529 31.64 2.64 20.11
CA SER A 529 31.55 3.93 19.40
C SER A 529 31.04 3.85 17.95
N TRP A 530 30.96 2.66 17.34
CA TRP A 530 30.47 2.45 15.97
C TRP A 530 28.99 2.05 15.89
N GLU A 531 28.39 1.64 17.00
CA GLU A 531 26.99 1.20 17.05
C GLU A 531 26.07 2.40 16.77
N ILE A 532 25.07 2.20 15.89
CA ILE A 532 24.14 3.28 15.55
C ILE A 532 23.02 3.32 16.60
N PHE A 533 22.56 2.14 17.00
CA PHE A 533 21.54 1.98 18.01
C PHE A 533 22.13 1.47 19.33
N ASP A 534 21.56 1.90 20.45
CA ASP A 534 21.93 1.38 21.76
C ASP A 534 21.61 -0.13 21.85
N GLN A 535 22.61 -0.94 22.17
CA GLN A 535 22.42 -2.37 22.41
C GLN A 535 21.71 -2.66 23.73
N ASN A 536 21.79 -1.74 24.70
CA ASN A 536 21.07 -1.87 25.97
C ASN A 536 19.55 -1.80 25.76
N SER A 537 19.08 -1.11 24.70
CA SER A 537 17.66 -1.11 24.31
C SER A 537 17.12 -2.53 24.07
N LEU A 538 17.99 -3.44 23.60
CA LEU A 538 17.65 -4.86 23.41
C LEU A 538 17.88 -5.69 24.67
N GLN A 539 18.89 -5.35 25.49
CA GLN A 539 19.21 -6.08 26.73
C GLN A 539 18.27 -5.77 27.91
N GLN A 540 17.75 -4.54 28.03
CA GLN A 540 16.79 -4.15 29.07
C GLN A 540 15.49 -4.99 29.03
N LEU A 541 15.29 -5.76 27.96
CA LEU A 541 14.11 -6.60 27.75
C LEU A 541 14.46 -8.05 27.34
N ALA A 542 15.75 -8.43 27.31
CA ALA A 542 16.19 -9.78 26.98
C ALA A 542 16.03 -10.77 28.16
N LEU A 543 14.87 -11.46 28.20
CA LEU A 543 14.50 -12.68 28.97
C LEU A 543 14.27 -12.52 30.49
N PRO A 544 13.36 -13.28 31.17
CA PRO A 544 12.36 -14.28 30.77
C PRO A 544 10.92 -13.91 31.19
N SER A 545 10.57 -12.61 31.25
CA SER A 545 9.23 -12.17 31.66
C SER A 545 8.17 -12.33 30.58
N TRP A 546 8.56 -12.64 29.33
CA TRP A 546 7.65 -12.84 28.20
C TRP A 546 7.41 -14.32 27.85
N SER A 547 8.00 -15.25 28.63
CA SER A 547 7.86 -16.71 28.45
C SER A 547 6.99 -17.39 29.53
N VAL A 548 6.07 -16.69 30.18
CA VAL A 548 5.15 -17.32 31.14
C VAL A 548 3.70 -17.04 30.79
N SER A 549 3.11 -17.95 30.02
CA SER A 549 1.68 -18.29 30.06
C SER A 549 1.49 -19.63 29.35
N GLY A 550 1.90 -20.72 30.00
CA GLY A 550 1.84 -22.05 29.41
C GLY A 550 2.02 -23.23 30.37
N GLN A 551 1.95 -23.03 31.68
CA GLN A 551 1.81 -24.13 32.62
C GLN A 551 0.46 -23.98 33.35
N MET A 552 -0.58 -24.56 32.76
CA MET A 552 -1.67 -25.07 33.58
C MET A 552 -1.08 -26.18 34.45
N LEU A 553 -0.88 -25.88 35.73
CA LEU A 553 -0.74 -26.91 36.75
C LEU A 553 -2.03 -27.77 36.74
N PRO A 554 -1.92 -29.11 36.74
CA PRO A 554 -3.09 -29.96 36.87
C PRO A 554 -3.68 -29.76 38.27
N LEU A 555 -4.93 -29.33 38.32
CA LEU A 555 -5.73 -29.34 39.54
C LEU A 555 -5.98 -30.81 39.92
N THR A 556 -5.39 -31.23 41.04
CA THR A 556 -5.88 -32.35 41.86
C THR A 556 -7.14 -31.96 42.60
#